data_AF-A0A524LH69-F1
#
_entry.id   AF-A0A524LH69-F1
#
_cell.length_a   1.000
_cell.length_b   1.000
_cell.length_c   1.000
_cell.angle_alpha   90.00
_cell.angle_beta   90.00
_cell.angle_gamma   90.00
#
_symmetry.space_group_name_H-M   'P 1'
#
loop_
_entity.id
_entity.type
_entity.pdbx_description
1 polymer ?
#
loop_
_entity_poly.entity_id
_entity_poly.type
_entity_poly.pdbx_seq_one_letter_code
_entity_poly.pdbx_strand_id
1 'polypeptide(L)' 'MTVRRDWSAVIERLNRSPRGELRIRMGSPGSAQVTRCRLLEQWSNLEVRTRGSNLHLRLVR' A
#
# COMPACT_ATOMS: atom_id res chain seq x y z
N MET A 1 15.75 -14.54 5.48
CA MET A 1 15.45 -14.04 4.12
C MET A 1 14.19 -13.20 4.18
N THR A 2 14.29 -11.88 4.04
CA THR A 2 13.13 -10.99 4.09
C THR A 2 12.41 -11.06 2.75
N VAL A 3 11.30 -11.79 2.68
CA VAL A 3 10.49 -11.90 1.46
C VAL A 3 10.05 -10.47 1.07
N ARG A 4 10.61 -9.96 -0.04
CA ARG A 4 10.28 -8.64 -0.56
C ARG A 4 8.84 -8.72 -1.09
N ARG A 5 7.93 -7.97 -0.47
CA ARG A 5 6.52 -7.95 -0.87
C ARG A 5 6.42 -7.39 -2.30
N ASP A 6 5.77 -8.15 -3.18
CA ASP A 6 5.46 -7.70 -4.54
C ASP A 6 4.31 -6.70 -4.50
N TRP A 7 4.65 -5.41 -4.59
CA TRP A 7 3.68 -4.32 -4.54
C TRP A 7 2.86 -4.23 -5.82
N SER A 8 3.42 -4.59 -6.97
CA SER A 8 2.70 -4.57 -8.25
C SER A 8 1.52 -5.55 -8.20
N ALA A 9 1.75 -6.79 -7.77
CA ALA A 9 0.69 -7.78 -7.60
C ALA A 9 -0.37 -7.34 -6.57
N VAL A 10 0.05 -6.66 -5.51
CA VAL A 10 -0.88 -6.10 -4.50
C VAL A 10 -1.76 -5.01 -5.10
N ILE A 11 -1.20 -4.09 -5.90
CA ILE A 11 -1.96 -3.01 -6.54
C ILE A 11 -2.86 -3.57 -7.65
N GLU A 12 -2.42 -4.55 -8.44
CA GLU A 12 -3.29 -5.23 -9.41
C GLU A 12 -4.51 -5.86 -8.74
N ARG A 13 -4.30 -6.54 -7.61
CA ARG A 13 -5.39 -7.12 -6.83
C ARG A 13 -6.32 -6.05 -6.25
N LEU A 14 -5.76 -4.92 -5.84
CA LEU A 14 -6.52 -3.78 -5.34
C LEU A 14 -7.39 -3.16 -6.45
N ASN A 15 -6.84 -2.95 -7.65
CA ASN A 15 -7.55 -2.43 -8.83
C ASN A 15 -8.75 -3.32 -9.24
N ARG A 16 -8.64 -4.64 -9.03
CA ARG A 16 -9.74 -5.59 -9.29
C ARG A 16 -10.72 -5.72 -8.12
N SER A 17 -10.43 -5.13 -6.97
CA SER A 17 -11.27 -5.25 -5.77
C SER A 17 -12.48 -4.32 -5.87
N PRO A 18 -13.71 -4.81 -5.69
CA PRO A 18 -14.92 -3.97 -5.76
C PRO A 18 -14.96 -2.89 -4.67
N ARG A 19 -14.29 -3.13 -3.53
CA ARG A 19 -14.17 -2.17 -2.43
C ARG A 19 -13.09 -1.12 -2.67
N GLY A 20 -12.10 -1.40 -3.53
CA GLY A 20 -10.98 -0.48 -3.80
C GLY A 20 -10.16 -0.11 -2.57
N GLU A 21 -10.17 -0.91 -1.51
CA GLU A 21 -9.47 -0.63 -0.25
C GLU A 21 -8.70 -1.86 0.26
N LEU A 22 -7.54 -1.62 0.86
CA LEU A 22 -6.69 -2.65 1.45
C LEU A 22 -5.92 -2.12 2.67
N ARG A 23 -5.86 -2.93 3.74
CA ARG A 23 -5.08 -2.63 4.95
C ARG A 23 -3.98 -3.66 5.12
N ILE A 24 -2.77 -3.19 5.33
CA ILE A 24 -1.57 -4.02 5.38
C ILE A 24 -0.77 -3.68 6.62
N ARG A 25 -0.46 -4.69 7.44
CA ARG A 25 0.48 -4.53 8.56
C ARG A 25 1.91 -4.58 8.04
N MET A 26 2.68 -3.57 8.42
CA MET A 26 4.10 -3.41 8.14
C MET A 26 4.92 -3.81 9.37
N GLY A 27 6.22 -4.04 9.18
CA GLY A 27 7.12 -4.41 10.29
C GLY A 27 7.32 -3.28 11.29
N SER A 28 7.19 -2.02 10.86
CA SER A 28 7.40 -0.85 11.70
C SER A 28 6.67 0.40 11.15
N PRO A 29 6.46 1.44 11.96
CA PRO A 29 5.94 2.72 11.46
C PRO A 29 6.82 3.35 10.38
N GLY A 30 8.16 3.28 10.53
CA GLY A 30 9.11 3.80 9.54
C GLY A 30 9.01 3.08 8.20
N SER A 31 8.93 1.75 8.21
CA SER A 31 8.73 0.98 6.97
C SER A 31 7.38 1.29 6.30
N ALA A 32 6.32 1.54 7.09
CA ALA A 32 5.04 1.98 6.55
C ALA A 32 5.14 3.34 5.85
N GLN A 33 5.85 4.31 6.44
CA GLN A 33 6.04 5.62 5.81
C GLN A 33 6.89 5.56 4.54
N VAL A 34 8.01 4.84 4.56
CA VAL A 34 8.86 4.66 3.37
C VAL A 34 8.08 3.98 2.25
N THR A 35 7.33 2.92 2.56
CA THR A 35 6.47 2.26 1.57
C THR A 35 5.38 3.19 1.06
N ARG A 36 4.75 4.00 1.92
CA ARG A 36 3.77 5.00 1.49
C ARG A 36 4.33 5.94 0.43
N CYS A 37 5.50 6.52 0.65
CA CYS A 37 6.11 7.44 -0.32
C CYS A 37 6.38 6.76 -1.67
N ARG A 38 6.94 5.53 -1.64
CA ARG A 38 7.20 4.75 -2.86
C ARG A 38 5.92 4.42 -3.63
N LEU A 39 4.86 4.04 -2.93
CA LEU A 39 3.58 3.71 -3.58
C LEU A 39 2.94 4.94 -4.24
N LEU A 40 2.99 6.09 -3.57
CA LEU A 40 2.43 7.35 -4.11
C LEU A 40 3.22 7.88 -5.31
N GLU A 41 4.53 7.64 -5.35
CA GLU A 41 5.38 7.99 -6.49
C GLU A 41 5.10 7.09 -7.71
N GLN A 42 4.81 5.82 -7.49
CA GLN A 42 4.66 4.82 -8.56
C GLN A 42 3.22 4.66 -9.08
N TRP A 43 2.21 4.93 -8.26
CA TRP A 43 0.80 4.76 -8.63
C TRP A 43 -0.01 6.02 -8.31
N SER A 44 -0.40 6.74 -9.36
CA SER A 44 -1.16 7.99 -9.26
C SER A 44 -2.63 7.81 -8.87
N ASN A 45 -3.19 6.61 -9.10
CA ASN A 45 -4.58 6.29 -8.77
C ASN A 45 -4.77 5.79 -7.33
N LEU A 46 -3.78 6.00 -6.47
CA LEU A 46 -3.70 5.41 -5.13
C LEU A 46 -3.66 6.51 -4.06
N GLU A 47 -4.53 6.41 -3.07
CA GLU A 47 -4.42 7.13 -1.82
C GLU A 47 -3.83 6.20 -0.76
N VAL A 48 -2.73 6.63 -0.13
CA VAL A 48 -2.05 5.84 0.90
C VAL A 48 -1.93 6.62 2.20
N ARG A 49 -2.46 6.04 3.28
CA ARG A 49 -2.36 6.56 4.64
C ARG A 49 -1.62 5.58 5.54
N THR A 50 -0.97 6.09 6.58
CA THR A 50 -0.30 5.27 7.60
C THR A 50 -0.92 5.53 8.96
N ARG A 51 -1.19 4.46 9.73
CA ARG A 51 -1.61 4.53 11.13
C ARG A 51 -0.74 3.58 11.96
N GLY A 52 0.29 4.14 12.62
CA GLY A 52 1.34 3.35 13.24
C GLY A 52 2.05 2.47 12.21
N SER A 53 2.10 1.16 12.44
CA SER A 53 2.65 0.18 11.50
C SER A 53 1.65 -0.31 10.45
N ASN A 54 0.46 0.28 10.33
CA ASN A 54 -0.52 -0.10 9.31
C ASN A 54 -0.48 0.85 8.12
N LEU A 55 -0.42 0.28 6.92
CA LEU A 55 -0.54 0.94 5.64
C LEU A 55 -1.96 0.73 5.10
N HIS A 56 -2.67 1.82 4.83
CA HIS A 56 -4.03 1.82 4.31
C HIS A 56 -3.97 2.33 2.87
N LEU A 57 -4.35 1.48 1.91
CA LEU A 57 -4.40 1.78 0.49
C LEU A 57 -5.87 1.91 0.09
N ARG A 58 -6.16 2.93 -0.72
CA ARG A 58 -7.48 3.15 -1.31
C ARG A 58 -7.31 3.62 -2.76
N LEU A 59 -8.15 3.16 -3.66
CA LEU A 59 -8.20 3.68 -5.02
C LEU A 59 -8.90 5.03 -5.05
N VAL A 60 -8.30 6.01 -5.73
CA VAL A 60 -8.96 7.28 -6.04
C VAL A 60 -9.67 7.07 -7.37
N ARG A 61 -11.00 7.24 -7.38
CA ARG A 61 -11.82 7.19 -8.60
C ARG A 61 -11.95 8.58 -9.21
#